data_AF-A0A1I3ZBP3-F1
#
_entry.id   AF-A0A1I3ZBP3-F1
#
_cell.length_a   1.000
_cell.length_b   1.000
_cell.length_c   1.000
_cell.angle_alpha   90.00
_cell.angle_beta   90.00
_cell.angle_gamma   90.00
#
_symmetry.space_group_name_H-M   'P 1'
#
loop_
_entity.id
_entity.type
_entity.pdbx_description
1 polymer ?
#
loop_
_entity_poly.entity_id
_entity_poly.type
_entity_poly.pdbx_seq_one_letter_code
_entity_poly.pdbx_strand_id
1 'polypeptide(L)'
;MTPQESREFTARLEQAAILLLEMEIYRKPDDLARRFGLPVPVVRYWWRQTDQKTHPVDQSQLSPREVKVIRKASQTLEGWEKVKRYRPECGARLTGGKRCKRSVAIRSPEGWGLGALADRCRLHGGLSKRPRKKVKDDDELL
;
A
#
# COMPACT_ATOMS: atom_id res chain seq x y z
N MET A 1 -3.17 -5.50 -13.94
CA MET A 1 -3.42 -5.50 -12.49
C MET A 1 -4.89 -5.73 -12.23
N THR A 2 -5.26 -6.97 -11.93
CA THR A 2 -6.58 -7.38 -11.43
C THR A 2 -6.75 -6.92 -9.97
N PRO A 3 -7.97 -6.98 -9.40
CA PRO A 3 -8.17 -6.67 -7.98
C PRO A 3 -7.35 -7.57 -7.04
N GLN A 4 -7.16 -8.84 -7.39
CA GLN A 4 -6.32 -9.77 -6.63
C GLN A 4 -4.85 -9.34 -6.66
N GLU A 5 -4.31 -9.07 -7.86
CA GLU A 5 -2.94 -8.58 -8.03
C GLU A 5 -2.72 -7.25 -7.29
N SER A 6 -3.74 -6.38 -7.23
CA SER A 6 -3.66 -5.15 -6.44
C SER A 6 -3.59 -5.41 -4.94
N ARG A 7 -4.32 -6.40 -4.41
CA ARG A 7 -4.25 -6.79 -2.99
C ARG A 7 -2.88 -7.33 -2.64
N GLU A 8 -2.38 -8.26 -3.43
CA GLU A 8 -1.04 -8.85 -3.26
C GLU A 8 0.07 -7.81 -3.39
N PHE A 9 -0.05 -6.88 -4.33
CA PHE A 9 0.87 -5.75 -4.45
C PHE A 9 0.84 -4.87 -3.20
N THR A 10 -0.35 -4.59 -2.65
CA THR A 10 -0.49 -3.75 -1.44
C THR A 10 0.09 -4.44 -0.21
N ALA A 11 -0.12 -5.74 -0.06
CA ALA A 11 0.49 -6.53 1.01
C ALA A 11 2.03 -6.53 0.93
N ARG A 12 2.60 -6.58 -0.28
CA ARG A 12 4.06 -6.45 -0.48
C ARG A 12 4.57 -5.06 -0.11
N LEU A 13 3.81 -4.00 -0.41
CA LEU A 13 4.17 -2.64 0.02
C LEU A 13 4.16 -2.53 1.55
N GLU A 14 3.13 -3.09 2.20
CA GLU A 14 3.00 -3.12 3.66
C GLU A 14 4.18 -3.82 4.32
N GLN A 15 4.49 -5.05 3.89
CA GLN A 15 5.63 -5.81 4.41
C GLN A 15 6.97 -5.09 4.21
N ALA A 16 7.18 -4.48 3.04
CA ALA A 16 8.39 -3.72 2.76
C ALA A 16 8.50 -2.46 3.62
N ALA A 17 7.39 -1.77 3.86
CA ALA A 17 7.37 -0.58 4.71
C ALA A 17 7.64 -0.94 6.17
N ILE A 18 6.99 -1.98 6.69
CA ILE A 18 7.18 -2.46 8.07
C ILE A 18 8.65 -2.86 8.29
N LEU A 19 9.22 -3.68 7.41
CA LEU A 19 10.62 -4.09 7.52
C LEU A 19 11.58 -2.89 7.63
N LEU A 20 11.41 -1.88 6.77
CA LEU A 20 12.30 -0.70 6.78
C LEU A 20 12.11 0.18 8.03
N LEU A 21 10.94 0.13 8.68
CA LEU A 21 10.67 0.81 9.94
C LEU A 21 11.24 0.02 11.13
N GLU A 22 11.03 -1.29 11.16
CA GLU A 22 11.59 -2.19 12.18
C GLU A 22 13.11 -2.08 12.21
N MET A 23 13.78 -2.06 11.06
CA MET A 23 15.23 -1.92 10.98
C MET A 23 15.75 -0.48 11.22
N GLU A 24 14.88 0.47 11.53
CA GLU A 24 15.17 1.91 11.65
C GLU A 24 15.90 2.53 10.45
N ILE A 25 15.75 1.96 9.24
CA ILE A 25 16.23 2.59 8.01
C ILE A 25 15.53 3.95 7.80
N TYR A 26 14.26 4.01 8.20
CA TYR A 26 13.51 5.24 8.38
C TYR A 26 12.99 5.31 9.81
N ARG A 27 13.31 6.40 10.52
CA ARG A 27 12.92 6.56 11.94
C ARG A 27 11.43 6.82 12.14
N LYS A 28 10.75 7.39 11.15
CA LYS A 28 9.34 7.76 11.24
C LYS A 28 8.56 7.22 10.03
N PRO A 29 7.34 6.71 10.22
CA PRO A 29 6.48 6.27 9.12
C PRO A 29 6.22 7.38 8.10
N ASP A 30 6.13 8.63 8.56
CA ASP A 30 5.95 9.81 7.72
C ASP A 30 7.12 10.06 6.75
N ASP A 31 8.35 9.81 7.19
CA ASP A 31 9.55 10.03 6.38
C ASP A 31 9.64 8.99 5.27
N LEU A 32 9.38 7.73 5.61
CA LEU A 32 9.24 6.64 4.63
C LEU A 32 8.13 6.94 3.63
N ALA A 33 6.94 7.33 4.12
CA ALA A 33 5.80 7.61 3.27
C ALA A 33 6.09 8.74 2.27
N ARG A 34 6.70 9.83 2.74
CA ARG A 34 7.10 10.95 1.88
C ARG A 34 8.16 10.54 0.86
N ARG A 35 9.15 9.74 1.27
CA ARG A 35 10.22 9.27 0.38
C ARG A 35 9.69 8.48 -0.82
N PHE A 36 8.73 7.59 -0.61
CA PHE A 36 8.19 6.73 -1.66
C PHE A 36 6.86 7.23 -2.24
N GLY A 37 6.36 8.38 -1.79
CA GLY A 37 5.08 8.95 -2.23
C GLY A 37 3.88 8.06 -1.90
N LEU A 38 3.94 7.35 -0.77
CA LEU A 38 2.83 6.59 -0.19
C LEU A 38 1.95 7.54 0.65
N PRO A 39 0.65 7.25 0.82
CA PRO A 39 -0.18 8.04 1.72
C PRO A 39 0.26 7.86 3.18
N VAL A 40 0.60 8.97 3.85
CA VAL A 40 1.01 8.97 5.28
C VAL A 40 0.02 8.23 6.18
N PRO A 41 -1.32 8.41 6.06
CA PRO A 41 -2.26 7.69 6.91
C PRO A 41 -2.21 6.17 6.76
N VAL A 42 -1.87 5.66 5.56
CA VAL A 42 -1.73 4.22 5.30
C VAL A 42 -0.51 3.67 6.03
N VAL A 43 0.66 4.30 5.84
CA VAL A 43 1.90 3.82 6.45
C VAL A 43 1.82 3.90 7.98
N ARG A 44 1.23 4.97 8.52
CA ARG A 44 0.92 5.07 9.96
C ARG A 44 -0.03 3.98 10.43
N TYR A 45 -1.05 3.65 9.64
CA TYR A 45 -1.96 2.56 9.97
C TYR A 45 -1.22 1.22 10.03
N TRP A 46 -0.46 0.87 8.99
CA TRP A 46 0.35 -0.36 8.96
C TRP A 46 1.27 -0.45 10.18
N TRP A 47 2.00 0.62 10.48
CA TRP A 47 2.90 0.65 11.63
C TRP A 47 2.17 0.47 12.96
N ARG A 48 0.98 1.04 13.14
CA ARG A 48 0.16 0.85 14.35
C ARG A 48 -0.40 -0.56 14.50
N GLN A 49 -0.37 -1.40 13.47
CA GLN A 49 -0.81 -2.79 13.56
C GLN A 49 0.32 -3.74 13.99
N THR A 50 1.55 -3.25 14.15
CA THR A 50 2.68 -4.03 14.69
C THR A 50 2.84 -3.77 16.19
N ASP A 51 3.75 -4.50 16.83
CA ASP A 51 4.18 -4.21 18.21
C ASP A 51 5.13 -3.01 18.30
N GLN A 52 5.45 -2.39 17.16
CA GLN A 52 6.33 -1.24 16.99
C GLN A 52 7.73 -1.44 17.59
N LYS A 53 8.18 -2.70 17.71
CA LYS A 53 9.56 -3.00 18.11
C LYS A 53 10.51 -2.67 16.98
N THR A 54 11.62 -2.03 17.33
CA THR A 54 12.68 -1.70 16.39
C THR A 54 13.97 -2.42 16.73
N HIS A 55 14.74 -2.68 15.69
CA HIS A 55 16.04 -3.33 15.68
C HIS A 55 16.98 -2.44 14.87
N PRO A 56 17.50 -1.36 15.48
CA PRO A 56 18.39 -0.44 14.77
C PRO A 56 19.59 -1.21 14.24
N VAL A 57 19.83 -1.10 12.94
CA VAL A 57 21.00 -1.71 12.29
C VAL A 57 22.11 -0.70 12.13
N ASP A 58 23.34 -1.10 12.47
CA ASP A 58 24.53 -0.34 12.11
C ASP A 58 24.80 -0.51 10.62
N GLN A 59 24.62 0.56 9.85
CA GLN A 59 24.79 0.54 8.40
C GLN A 59 26.20 0.14 7.96
N SER A 60 27.20 0.38 8.81
CA SER A 60 28.59 0.01 8.53
C SER A 60 28.87 -1.49 8.72
N GLN A 61 28.00 -2.19 9.45
CA GLN A 61 28.16 -3.60 9.82
C GLN A 61 27.07 -4.52 9.23
N LEU A 62 26.26 -4.02 8.30
CA LEU A 62 25.21 -4.81 7.67
C LEU A 62 25.78 -6.04 6.95
N SER A 63 25.22 -7.20 7.24
CA SER A 63 25.53 -8.41 6.50
C SER A 63 25.06 -8.30 5.03
N PRO A 64 25.71 -9.00 4.08
CA PRO A 64 25.27 -9.02 2.69
C PRO A 64 23.80 -9.43 2.50
N ARG A 65 23.29 -10.28 3.40
CA ARG A 65 21.89 -10.71 3.41
C ARG A 65 20.96 -9.55 3.77
N GLU A 66 21.28 -8.79 4.81
CA GLU A 66 20.47 -7.63 5.23
C GLU A 66 20.48 -6.52 4.18
N VAL A 67 21.64 -6.21 3.60
CA VAL A 67 21.75 -5.25 2.48
C VAL A 67 20.81 -5.63 1.34
N LYS A 68 20.80 -6.91 0.97
CA LYS A 68 19.92 -7.43 -0.09
C LYS A 68 18.44 -7.29 0.27
N VAL A 69 18.08 -7.58 1.52
CA VAL A 69 16.70 -7.49 2.02
C VAL A 69 16.21 -6.03 2.04
N ILE A 70 17.00 -5.11 2.59
CA ILE A 70 16.73 -3.65 2.61
C ILE A 70 16.57 -3.11 1.18
N ARG A 71 17.47 -3.48 0.28
CA ARG A 71 17.42 -3.08 -1.13
C ARG A 71 16.12 -3.55 -1.79
N LYS A 72 15.75 -4.82 -1.59
CA LYS A 72 14.52 -5.40 -2.16
C LYS A 72 13.27 -4.72 -1.61
N ALA A 73 13.24 -4.40 -0.32
CA ALA A 73 12.14 -3.66 0.28
C ALA A 73 12.02 -2.26 -0.32
N SER A 74 13.14 -1.52 -0.42
CA SER A 74 13.18 -0.20 -1.05
C SER A 74 12.68 -0.23 -2.50
N GLN A 75 13.14 -1.19 -3.30
CA GLN A 75 12.68 -1.38 -4.68
C GLN A 75 11.19 -1.72 -4.78
N THR A 76 10.66 -2.48 -3.82
CA THR A 76 9.22 -2.78 -3.76
C THR A 76 8.42 -1.52 -3.56
N LEU A 77 8.86 -0.62 -2.66
CA LEU A 77 8.21 0.67 -2.42
C LEU A 77 8.35 1.64 -3.60
N GLU A 78 9.50 1.67 -4.27
CA GLU A 78 9.70 2.44 -5.51
C GLU A 78 8.73 1.99 -6.62
N GLY A 79 8.36 0.71 -6.64
CA GLY A 79 7.35 0.17 -7.54
C GLY A 79 5.99 0.88 -7.45
N TRP A 80 5.67 1.54 -6.33
CA TRP A 80 4.45 2.32 -6.17
C TRP A 80 4.36 3.50 -7.13
N GLU A 81 5.46 4.21 -7.38
CA GLU A 81 5.48 5.35 -8.31
C GLU A 81 5.15 4.88 -9.74
N LYS A 82 5.69 3.73 -10.14
CA LYS A 82 5.37 3.10 -11.43
C LYS A 82 3.89 2.76 -11.53
N VAL A 83 3.31 2.17 -10.48
CA VAL A 83 1.88 1.85 -10.45
C VAL A 83 1.02 3.11 -10.50
N LYS A 84 1.39 4.21 -9.83
CA LYS A 84 0.67 5.49 -9.94
C LYS A 84 0.69 6.07 -11.36
N ARG A 85 1.77 5.89 -12.12
CA ARG A 85 1.87 6.40 -13.50
C ARG A 85 1.16 5.50 -14.51
N TYR A 86 1.41 4.20 -14.43
CA TYR A 86 0.99 3.21 -15.43
C TYR A 86 -0.11 2.30 -14.88
N ARG A 87 -1.17 2.90 -14.34
CA ARG A 87 -2.34 2.16 -13.86
C ARG A 87 -3.05 1.46 -15.03
N PRO A 88 -3.57 0.24 -14.84
CA PRO A 88 -4.32 -0.46 -15.87
C PRO A 88 -5.59 0.33 -16.25
N GLU A 89 -6.09 0.06 -17.46
CA GLU A 89 -7.33 0.64 -17.94
C GLU A 89 -8.56 0.08 -17.19
N CYS A 90 -9.60 0.89 -17.08
CA CYS A 90 -10.85 0.57 -16.41
C CYS A 90 -11.59 -0.58 -17.08
N GLY A 91 -11.62 -0.62 -18.41
CA GLY A 91 -12.23 -1.71 -19.18
C GLY A 91 -13.76 -1.86 -19.04
N ALA A 92 -14.47 -0.90 -18.45
CA ALA A 92 -15.94 -0.94 -18.36
C ALA A 92 -16.57 -0.87 -19.76
N ARG A 93 -17.65 -1.62 -20.01
CA ARG A 93 -18.39 -1.55 -21.28
C ARG A 93 -19.22 -0.27 -21.32
N LEU A 94 -19.07 0.51 -22.39
CA LEU A 94 -19.85 1.71 -22.67
C LEU A 94 -21.10 1.34 -23.48
N THR A 95 -22.08 2.24 -23.53
CA THR A 95 -23.35 2.05 -24.26
C THR A 95 -23.16 1.72 -25.74
N GLY A 96 -22.08 2.20 -26.38
CA GLY A 96 -21.71 1.86 -27.75
C GLY A 96 -20.77 0.65 -27.91
N GLY A 97 -20.71 -0.27 -26.93
CA GLY A 97 -19.92 -1.51 -26.99
C GLY A 97 -18.40 -1.34 -26.78
N LYS A 98 -17.87 -0.12 -26.89
CA LYS A 98 -16.45 0.20 -26.62
C LYS A 98 -16.10 0.01 -25.13
N ARG A 99 -14.81 -0.22 -24.84
CA ARG A 99 -14.29 -0.29 -23.45
C ARG A 99 -13.74 1.05 -22.99
N CYS A 100 -13.94 1.38 -21.71
CA CYS A 100 -13.38 2.57 -21.08
C CYS A 100 -11.85 2.47 -20.96
N LYS A 101 -11.14 3.43 -21.57
CA LYS A 101 -9.66 3.54 -21.53
C LYS A 101 -9.12 4.35 -20.35
N ARG A 102 -9.97 4.92 -19.49
CA ARG A 102 -9.50 5.66 -18.31
C ARG A 102 -8.81 4.71 -17.34
N SER A 103 -7.75 5.14 -16.68
CA SER A 103 -7.09 4.33 -15.64
C SER A 103 -8.05 3.98 -14.50
N VAL A 104 -7.85 2.80 -13.91
CA VAL A 104 -8.49 2.45 -12.62
C VAL A 104 -8.16 3.50 -11.56
N ALA A 105 -9.08 3.68 -10.61
CA ALA A 105 -8.89 4.64 -9.53
C ALA A 105 -7.88 4.11 -8.49
N ILE A 106 -7.14 5.01 -7.85
CA ILE A 106 -6.44 4.71 -6.59
C ILE A 106 -7.46 4.87 -5.46
N ARG A 107 -7.54 3.89 -4.57
CA ARG A 107 -8.42 3.97 -3.39
C ARG A 107 -7.89 4.99 -2.38
N SER A 108 -8.80 5.58 -1.62
CA SER A 108 -8.43 6.35 -0.44
C SER A 108 -7.75 5.44 0.59
N PRO A 109 -6.93 5.99 1.51
CA PRO A 109 -6.22 5.22 2.53
C PRO A 109 -7.04 4.13 3.23
N GLU A 110 -8.29 4.42 3.57
CA GLU A 110 -9.21 3.52 4.27
C GLU A 110 -9.55 2.27 3.45
N GLY A 111 -9.46 2.37 2.12
CA GLY A 111 -9.77 1.29 1.19
C GLY A 111 -8.58 0.39 0.85
N TRP A 112 -7.37 0.69 1.33
CA TRP A 112 -6.16 -0.06 0.93
C TRP A 112 -6.15 -1.51 1.41
N GLY A 113 -6.93 -1.86 2.44
CA GLY A 113 -7.17 -3.27 2.81
C GLY A 113 -7.84 -4.10 1.70
N LEU A 114 -8.48 -3.46 0.73
CA LEU A 114 -9.03 -4.09 -0.49
C LEU A 114 -8.07 -4.02 -1.69
N GLY A 115 -6.84 -3.55 -1.48
CA GLY A 115 -5.85 -3.21 -2.50
C GLY A 115 -5.82 -1.71 -2.83
N ALA A 116 -4.64 -1.16 -3.08
CA ALA A 116 -4.41 0.25 -3.38
C ALA A 116 -5.12 0.72 -4.67
N LEU A 117 -5.36 -0.17 -5.63
CA LEU A 117 -6.13 0.12 -6.84
C LEU A 117 -7.56 -0.42 -6.74
N ALA A 118 -8.47 0.34 -7.33
CA ALA A 118 -9.82 -0.08 -7.57
C ALA A 118 -9.93 -1.07 -8.74
N ASP A 119 -11.10 -1.68 -8.87
CA ASP A 119 -11.50 -2.51 -10.02
C ASP A 119 -11.80 -1.66 -11.27
N ARG A 120 -12.29 -0.43 -11.09
CA ARG A 120 -12.70 0.47 -12.18
C ARG A 120 -12.18 1.91 -11.98
N CYS A 121 -12.39 2.78 -12.98
CA CYS A 121 -12.13 4.21 -12.83
C CYS A 121 -13.22 4.89 -11.98
N ARG A 122 -12.99 6.15 -11.60
CA ARG A 122 -13.92 6.93 -10.75
C ARG A 122 -15.34 7.04 -11.35
N LEU A 123 -15.45 7.20 -12.67
CA LEU A 123 -16.75 7.32 -13.35
C LEU A 123 -17.53 6.00 -13.43
N HIS A 124 -16.84 4.86 -13.33
CA HIS A 124 -17.46 3.54 -13.43
C HIS A 124 -17.45 2.82 -12.06
N GLY A 125 -17.58 3.58 -10.97
CA GLY A 125 -17.77 3.03 -9.63
C GLY A 125 -16.50 2.52 -8.94
N GLY A 126 -15.30 2.84 -9.41
CA GLY A 126 -14.06 2.36 -8.75
C GLY A 126 -13.95 2.74 -7.27
N LEU A 127 -14.57 3.85 -6.87
CA LEU A 127 -14.58 4.34 -5.49
C LEU A 127 -15.91 4.09 -4.74
N SER A 128 -16.92 3.47 -5.37
CA SER A 128 -18.23 3.30 -4.72
C SER A 128 -18.25 2.17 -3.69
N LYS A 129 -17.28 1.24 -3.73
CA LYS A 129 -17.06 0.29 -2.63
C LYS A 129 -16.44 1.03 -1.44
N ARG A 130 -17.28 1.44 -0.49
CA ARG A 130 -16.83 1.88 0.84
C ARG A 130 -16.22 0.69 1.57
N PRO A 131 -15.03 0.81 2.18
CA PRO A 131 -14.56 -0.18 3.14
C PRO A 131 -15.58 -0.26 4.28
N ARG A 132 -16.08 -1.47 4.60
CA ARG A 132 -16.92 -1.64 5.79
C ARG A 132 -16.07 -1.28 6.99
N LYS A 133 -16.54 -0.35 7.83
CA LYS A 133 -15.92 -0.05 9.12
C LYS A 133 -15.83 -1.38 9.88
N LYS A 134 -14.62 -1.82 10.27
CA LYS A 134 -14.53 -2.90 11.26
C LYS A 134 -15.21 -2.36 12.52
N VAL A 135 -16.25 -3.04 12.98
CA VAL A 135 -16.81 -2.84 14.31
C VAL A 135 -15.65 -3.13 15.27
N LYS A 136 -15.31 -2.16 16.13
CA LYS A 136 -14.55 -2.48 17.33
C LYS A 136 -15.51 -3.29 18.19
N ASP A 137 -15.16 -4.52 18.50
CA ASP A 137 -15.70 -5.20 19.67
C ASP A 137 -15.24 -4.38 20.87
N ASP A 138 -16.10 -3.48 21.34
CA ASP A 138 -16.11 -3.01 22.72
C ASP A 138 -16.91 -4.07 23.49
N ASP A 139 -16.24 -5.16 23.89
CA ASP A 139 -16.73 -6.07 24.92
C ASP A 139 -15.69 -6.09 26.05
N GLU A 140 -15.68 -4.99 26.79
CA GLU A 140 -15.10 -4.89 28.13
C GLU A 140 -16.13 -4.16 29.01
N LEU A 141 -17.28 -4.82 29.20
CA LEU A 141 -18.26 -4.50 30.25
C LEU A 141 -18.97 -5.81 30.64
N LEU A 142 -18.33 -6.59 31.52
CA LEU A 142 -18.89 -7.13 32.78
C LEU A 142 -17.88 -8.06 33.47
#